data_AF-A0A151NMG9-F1
#
_entry.id   AF-A0A151NMG9-F1
#
_cell.length_a   1.000
_cell.length_b   1.000
_cell.length_c   1.000
_cell.angle_alpha   90.00
_cell.angle_beta   90.00
_cell.angle_gamma   90.00
#
_symmetry.space_group_name_H-M   'P 1'
#
loop_
_entity.id
_entity.type
_entity.pdbx_description
1 polymer ?
#
loop_
_entity_poly.entity_id
_entity_poly.type
_entity_poly.pdbx_seq_one_letter_code
_entity_poly.pdbx_strand_id
1 'polypeptide(L)'
;MIGAVFLLLYIFVCYENFHFHVAHMYAQLGYRNAQHIVGQRYLQGAGVEKNEDMAMHWFRQAAEQGHPHSSFNLAVGKLKNMTMALEEGEVEKFLSVAADQGLKEAQELLENIIKNRNLP
;
A
#
# COMPACT_ATOMS: atom_id res chain seq x y z
N MET A 1 -4.89 -38.13 1.65
CA MET A 1 -4.41 -36.87 2.27
C MET A 1 -4.21 -35.73 1.28
N ILE A 2 -3.79 -35.98 0.04
CA ILE A 2 -3.57 -34.92 -0.97
C ILE A 2 -4.87 -34.18 -1.39
N GLY A 3 -6.00 -34.88 -1.52
CA GLY A 3 -7.29 -34.26 -1.91
C GLY A 3 -7.84 -33.23 -0.91
N ALA A 4 -7.59 -33.43 0.39
CA ALA A 4 -8.01 -32.47 1.43
C ALA A 4 -7.20 -31.17 1.35
N VAL A 5 -5.90 -31.25 1.01
CA VAL A 5 -5.05 -30.08 0.81
C VAL A 5 -5.52 -29.26 -0.39
N PHE A 6 -5.86 -29.91 -1.51
CA PHE A 6 -6.41 -29.21 -2.67
C PHE A 6 -7.75 -28.54 -2.38
N LEU A 7 -8.63 -29.17 -1.59
CA LEU A 7 -9.89 -28.57 -1.19
C LEU A 7 -9.69 -27.34 -0.30
N LEU A 8 -8.77 -27.41 0.68
CA LEU A 8 -8.43 -26.28 1.54
C LEU A 8 -7.81 -25.12 0.75
N LEU A 9 -6.91 -25.42 -0.19
CA LEU A 9 -6.32 -24.42 -1.08
C LEU A 9 -7.39 -23.77 -1.96
N TYR A 10 -8.33 -24.56 -2.50
CA TYR A 10 -9.43 -24.04 -3.30
C TYR A 10 -10.33 -23.10 -2.49
N ILE A 11 -10.73 -23.51 -1.28
CA ILE A 11 -11.53 -22.68 -0.37
C ILE A 11 -10.80 -21.37 -0.05
N PHE A 12 -9.50 -21.46 0.24
CA PHE A 12 -8.67 -20.28 0.50
C PHE A 12 -8.62 -19.32 -0.70
N VAL A 13 -8.40 -19.84 -1.92
CA VAL A 13 -8.39 -19.00 -3.14
C VAL A 13 -9.76 -18.36 -3.38
N CYS A 14 -10.86 -19.09 -3.21
CA CYS A 14 -12.20 -18.54 -3.33
C CYS A 14 -12.48 -17.44 -2.30
N TYR A 15 -12.01 -17.62 -1.06
CA TYR A 15 -12.12 -16.63 -0.01
C TYR A 15 -11.37 -15.34 -0.35
N GLU A 16 -10.11 -15.45 -0.80
CA GLU A 16 -9.30 -14.29 -1.19
C GLU A 16 -9.91 -13.52 -2.37
N ASN A 17 -10.40 -14.23 -3.40
CA ASN A 17 -11.10 -13.62 -4.54
C ASN A 17 -12.36 -12.85 -4.08
N PHE A 18 -13.19 -13.47 -3.23
CA PHE A 18 -14.40 -12.82 -2.72
C PHE A 18 -14.07 -11.56 -1.91
N HIS A 19 -13.09 -11.65 -1.03
CA HIS A 19 -12.65 -10.52 -0.21
C HIS A 19 -12.10 -9.38 -1.05
N PHE A 20 -11.33 -9.69 -2.10
CA PHE A 20 -10.85 -8.70 -3.05
C PHE A 20 -12.01 -7.98 -3.74
N HIS A 21 -12.99 -8.71 -4.28
CA HIS A 21 -14.12 -8.09 -4.98
C HIS A 21 -14.96 -7.17 -4.08
N VAL A 22 -15.22 -7.59 -2.84
CA VAL A 22 -15.93 -6.75 -1.87
C VAL A 22 -15.13 -5.50 -1.55
N ALA A 23 -13.83 -5.62 -1.26
CA ALA A 23 -12.97 -4.47 -1.01
C ALA A 23 -12.89 -3.54 -2.23
N HIS A 24 -12.83 -4.09 -3.45
CA HIS A 24 -12.80 -3.34 -4.70
C HIS A 24 -14.08 -2.51 -4.91
N MET A 25 -15.25 -3.09 -4.63
CA MET A 25 -16.52 -2.36 -4.66
C MET A 25 -16.51 -1.17 -3.71
N TYR A 26 -16.09 -1.36 -2.45
CA TYR A 26 -16.00 -0.24 -1.50
C TYR A 26 -14.92 0.78 -1.88
N ALA A 27 -13.80 0.35 -2.48
CA ALA A 27 -12.78 1.26 -2.97
C ALA A 27 -13.30 2.16 -4.09
N GLN A 28 -14.11 1.62 -4.99
CA GLN A 28 -14.80 2.37 -6.05
C GLN A 28 -15.83 3.37 -5.51
N LEU A 29 -16.45 3.07 -4.36
CA LEU A 29 -17.33 3.99 -3.64
C LEU A 29 -16.56 5.10 -2.90
N GLY A 30 -15.22 5.09 -2.94
CA GLY A 30 -14.37 6.13 -2.38
C GLY A 30 -13.93 5.89 -0.94
N TYR A 31 -14.22 4.75 -0.32
CA TYR A 31 -13.80 4.49 1.06
C TYR A 31 -12.28 4.29 1.16
N ARG A 32 -11.57 5.26 1.76
CA ARG A 32 -10.08 5.25 1.87
C ARG A 32 -9.48 3.96 2.45
N ASN A 33 -10.13 3.34 3.44
CA ASN A 33 -9.67 2.09 4.05
C ASN A 33 -9.76 0.93 3.04
N ALA A 34 -10.83 0.91 2.23
CA ALA A 34 -11.01 -0.09 1.19
C ALA A 34 -10.01 0.11 0.05
N GLN A 35 -9.77 1.36 -0.35
CA GLN A 35 -8.71 1.70 -1.32
C GLN A 35 -7.33 1.25 -0.83
N HIS A 36 -7.01 1.45 0.45
CA HIS A 36 -5.79 0.89 1.04
C HIS A 36 -5.73 -0.64 0.94
N ILE A 37 -6.80 -1.34 1.31
CA ILE A 37 -6.87 -2.80 1.24
C ILE A 37 -6.65 -3.27 -0.20
N VAL A 38 -7.33 -2.66 -1.18
CA VAL A 38 -7.17 -3.00 -2.61
C VAL A 38 -5.73 -2.80 -3.06
N GLY A 39 -5.08 -1.70 -2.63
CA GLY A 39 -3.65 -1.49 -2.88
C GLY A 39 -2.77 -2.61 -2.32
N GLN A 40 -3.04 -3.07 -1.09
CA GLN A 40 -2.33 -4.20 -0.50
C GLN A 40 -2.58 -5.52 -1.26
N ARG A 41 -3.81 -5.76 -1.71
CA ARG A 41 -4.15 -6.96 -2.50
C ARG A 41 -3.40 -7.00 -3.83
N TYR A 42 -3.30 -5.87 -4.53
CA TYR A 42 -2.48 -5.74 -5.73
C TYR A 42 -0.98 -5.90 -5.46
N LEU A 43 -0.43 -5.43 -4.33
CA LEU A 43 0.98 -5.69 -3.99
C LEU A 43 1.27 -7.17 -3.72
N GLN A 44 0.32 -7.88 -3.12
CA GLN A 44 0.50 -9.26 -2.66
C GLN A 44 0.07 -10.30 -3.70
N GLY A 45 -0.74 -9.91 -4.68
CA GLY A 45 -1.40 -10.85 -5.58
C GLY A 45 -2.49 -11.69 -4.89
N ALA A 46 -3.16 -11.13 -3.89
CA ALA A 46 -4.17 -11.84 -3.09
C ALA A 46 -5.58 -11.57 -3.62
N GLY A 47 -6.17 -12.58 -4.26
CA GLY A 47 -7.47 -12.46 -4.91
C GLY A 47 -7.47 -11.67 -6.22
N VAL A 48 -6.30 -11.23 -6.68
CA VAL A 48 -6.04 -10.49 -7.92
C VAL A 48 -4.60 -10.74 -8.36
N GLU A 49 -4.28 -10.57 -9.63
CA GLU A 49 -2.89 -10.63 -10.10
C GLU A 49 -2.05 -9.50 -9.45
N LYS A 50 -0.81 -9.82 -9.07
CA LYS A 50 0.10 -8.84 -8.49
C LYS A 50 0.38 -7.72 -9.50
N ASN A 51 0.17 -6.47 -9.10
CA ASN A 51 0.46 -5.30 -9.93
C ASN A 51 0.85 -4.10 -9.07
N GLU A 52 2.12 -3.70 -9.14
CA GLU A 52 2.67 -2.64 -8.29
C GLU A 52 2.15 -1.25 -8.68
N ASP A 53 1.96 -0.97 -9.97
CA ASP A 53 1.40 0.29 -10.45
C ASP A 53 -0.04 0.50 -9.97
N MET A 54 -0.87 -0.53 -10.07
CA MET A 54 -2.24 -0.50 -9.56
C MET A 54 -2.26 -0.34 -8.05
N ALA A 55 -1.35 -0.99 -7.33
CA ALA A 55 -1.24 -0.78 -5.90
C ALA A 55 -0.93 0.67 -5.54
N MET A 56 0.05 1.28 -6.22
CA MET A 56 0.41 2.68 -6.01
C MET A 56 -0.73 3.62 -6.38
N HIS A 57 -1.49 3.32 -7.42
CA HIS A 57 -2.70 4.07 -7.77
C HIS A 57 -3.73 4.09 -6.62
N TRP A 58 -4.06 2.93 -6.07
CA TRP A 58 -5.04 2.84 -4.97
C TRP A 58 -4.52 3.43 -3.66
N PHE A 59 -3.23 3.28 -3.36
CA PHE A 59 -2.64 3.97 -2.21
C PHE A 59 -2.68 5.49 -2.38
N ARG A 60 -2.46 6.02 -3.58
CA ARG A 60 -2.58 7.45 -3.87
C ARG A 60 -3.96 7.98 -3.53
N GLN A 61 -5.01 7.33 -4.01
CA GLN A 61 -6.39 7.74 -3.70
C GLN A 61 -6.69 7.72 -2.20
N ALA A 62 -6.21 6.70 -1.48
CA ALA A 62 -6.38 6.62 -0.04
C ALA A 62 -5.57 7.69 0.71
N ALA A 63 -4.35 7.96 0.27
CA ALA A 63 -3.46 8.98 0.84
C ALA A 63 -3.99 10.39 0.65
N GLU A 64 -4.58 10.70 -0.51
CA GLU A 64 -5.28 11.97 -0.78
C GLU A 64 -6.45 12.21 0.19
N GLN A 65 -7.04 11.13 0.73
CA GLN A 65 -8.06 11.18 1.79
C GLN A 65 -7.48 11.11 3.21
N GLY A 66 -6.16 11.29 3.36
CA GLY A 66 -5.46 11.29 4.65
C GLY A 66 -5.29 9.89 5.25
N HIS A 67 -5.32 8.81 4.46
CA HIS A 67 -5.02 7.47 4.98
C HIS A 67 -3.51 7.33 5.25
N PRO A 68 -3.09 7.13 6.50
CA PRO A 68 -1.70 7.36 6.86
C PRO A 68 -0.78 6.19 6.44
N HIS A 69 -1.26 4.94 6.53
CA HIS A 69 -0.54 3.77 6.01
C HIS A 69 -0.42 3.79 4.47
N SER A 70 -1.36 4.41 3.76
CA SER A 70 -1.26 4.53 2.30
C SER A 70 -0.22 5.58 1.91
N SER A 71 -0.17 6.69 2.64
CA SER A 71 0.88 7.70 2.49
C SER A 71 2.26 7.09 2.74
N PHE A 72 2.41 6.31 3.82
CA PHE A 72 3.64 5.56 4.10
C PHE A 72 3.98 4.57 2.97
N ASN A 73 3.02 3.77 2.49
CA ASN A 73 3.28 2.81 1.42
C ASN A 73 3.69 3.48 0.09
N LEU A 74 3.17 4.68 -0.22
CA LEU A 74 3.62 5.45 -1.38
C LEU A 74 5.06 5.93 -1.21
N ALA A 75 5.42 6.45 -0.04
CA ALA A 75 6.78 6.88 0.24
C ALA A 75 7.77 5.71 0.11
N VAL A 76 7.44 4.56 0.69
CA VAL A 76 8.26 3.34 0.58
C VAL A 76 8.31 2.81 -0.85
N GLY A 77 7.19 2.82 -1.58
CA GLY A 77 7.14 2.41 -2.99
C GLY A 77 8.05 3.28 -3.87
N LYS A 78 8.00 4.60 -3.69
CA LYS A 78 8.88 5.55 -4.39
C LYS A 78 10.36 5.31 -4.08
N LEU A 79 10.71 5.13 -2.81
CA LEU A 79 12.10 4.84 -2.39
C LEU A 79 12.65 3.53 -2.96
N LYS A 80 11.78 2.54 -3.21
CA LYS A 80 12.13 1.25 -3.81
C LYS A 80 12.17 1.28 -5.35
N ASN A 81 12.06 2.46 -5.98
CA ASN A 81 11.91 2.62 -7.42
C ASN A 81 10.72 1.85 -8.02
N MET A 82 9.68 1.57 -7.23
CA MET A 82 8.45 0.93 -7.72
C MET A 82 7.61 1.88 -8.60
N THR A 83 8.02 3.15 -8.72
CA THR A 83 7.44 4.13 -9.65
C THR A 83 8.56 4.93 -10.32
N MET A 84 8.54 5.04 -11.64
CA MET A 84 9.51 5.81 -12.42
C MET A 84 9.24 7.32 -12.30
N ALA A 85 9.71 7.96 -11.22
CA ALA A 85 10.12 9.37 -11.14
C ALA A 85 10.31 9.76 -9.67
N LEU A 86 11.53 10.12 -9.30
CA LEU A 86 11.80 10.90 -8.09
C LEU A 86 11.57 12.36 -8.44
N GLU A 87 10.43 12.93 -8.06
CA GLU A 87 10.38 14.37 -7.81
C GLU A 87 10.93 14.60 -6.40
N GLU A 88 11.96 15.46 -6.29
CA GLU A 88 12.56 15.80 -5.00
C GLU A 88 11.49 16.40 -4.06
N GLY A 89 11.33 15.83 -2.85
CA GLY A 89 10.43 16.34 -1.81
C GLY A 89 9.09 15.61 -1.67
N GLU A 90 8.67 14.79 -2.63
CA GLU A 90 7.39 14.07 -2.53
C GLU A 90 7.42 12.95 -1.46
N VAL A 91 8.56 12.27 -1.29
CA VAL A 91 8.70 11.21 -0.28
C VAL A 91 8.59 11.79 1.12
N GLU A 92 9.30 12.88 1.39
CA GLU A 92 9.27 13.58 2.66
C GLU A 92 7.86 14.10 2.97
N LYS A 93 7.15 14.62 1.95
CA LYS A 93 5.74 15.04 2.08
C LYS A 93 4.84 13.89 2.52
N PHE A 94 4.91 12.74 1.86
CA PHE A 94 4.07 11.59 2.22
C PHE A 94 4.42 11.02 3.60
N LEU A 95 5.70 11.01 3.98
CA LEU A 95 6.13 10.58 5.32
C LEU A 95 5.69 11.56 6.40
N SER A 96 5.76 12.87 6.15
CA SER A 96 5.24 13.89 7.08
C SER A 96 3.76 13.66 7.36
N VAL A 97 2.94 13.46 6.32
CA VAL A 97 1.50 13.21 6.47
C VAL A 97 1.23 11.95 7.30
N ALA A 98 2.00 10.89 7.08
CA ALA A 98 1.86 9.66 7.86
C ALA A 98 2.31 9.84 9.32
N ALA A 99 3.40 10.58 9.55
CA ALA A 99 3.93 10.87 10.88
C ALA A 99 2.98 11.77 11.70
N ASP A 100 2.37 12.78 11.08
CA ASP A 100 1.38 13.67 11.70
C ASP A 100 0.13 12.91 12.19
N GLN A 101 -0.15 11.77 11.56
CA GLN A 101 -1.23 10.85 11.94
C GLN A 101 -0.77 9.78 12.96
N GLY A 102 0.45 9.89 13.48
CA GLY A 102 0.99 9.05 14.54
C GLY A 102 1.67 7.76 14.09
N LEU A 103 1.97 7.56 12.79
CA LEU A 103 2.82 6.44 12.38
C LEU A 103 4.27 6.68 12.78
N LYS A 104 4.74 5.89 13.75
CA LYS A 104 6.13 5.94 14.23
C LYS A 104 7.12 5.54 13.14
N GLU A 105 6.78 4.55 12.33
CA GLU A 105 7.60 4.08 11.22
C GLU A 105 7.85 5.18 10.19
N ALA A 106 6.85 6.03 9.97
CA ALA A 106 6.98 7.18 9.06
C ALA A 106 7.91 8.25 9.64
N GLN A 107 7.80 8.52 10.94
CA GLN A 107 8.68 9.46 11.64
C GLN A 107 10.15 8.98 11.61
N GLU A 108 10.40 7.73 11.99
CA GLU A 108 11.75 7.15 12.00
C GLU A 108 12.38 7.16 10.60
N LEU A 109 11.61 6.81 9.56
CA LEU A 109 12.10 6.82 8.20
C LEU A 109 12.42 8.24 7.70
N LEU A 110 11.59 9.23 8.04
CA LEU A 110 11.83 10.63 7.72
C LEU A 110 13.11 11.15 8.39
N GLU A 111 13.29 10.87 9.68
CA GLU A 111 14.50 11.23 10.43
C GLU A 111 15.76 10.62 9.81
N ASN A 112 15.70 9.35 9.41
CA ASN A 112 16.81 8.66 8.75
C ASN A 112 17.18 9.27 7.39
N ILE A 113 16.19 9.65 6.58
CA ILE A 113 16.41 10.31 5.28
C ILE A 113 17.09 11.67 5.47
N ILE A 114 16.59 12.49 6.40
CA ILE A 114 17.15 13.81 6.71
C ILE A 114 18.59 13.68 7.22
N LYS A 115 18.84 12.73 8.12
CA LYS A 115 20.18 12.47 8.67
C LYS A 115 21.17 12.07 7.57
N ASN A 116 20.79 11.13 6.69
CA ASN A 116 21.63 10.66 5.60
C ASN A 116 21.95 11.75 4.56
N ARG A 117 21.04 12.70 4.34
CA ARG A 117 21.26 13.84 3.43
C ARG A 117 22.23 14.89 4.00
N ASN A 118 22.32 14.98 5.33
CA ASN A 118 23.16 15.93 6.06
C ASN A 118 24.54 15.36 6.45
N LEU A 119 24.86 14.14 6.02
CA LEU A 119 26.19 13.56 6.17
C LEU A 119 27.13 14.13 5.06
N PRO A 120 28.37 14.53 5.41
CA PRO A 120 29.32 15.13 4.47
C PRO A 120 29.88 14.13 3.45
#